data_AF-A0AB36P194-F1
#
_entry.id   AF-A0AB36P194-F1
#
_cell.length_a   1.000
_cell.length_b   1.000
_cell.length_c   1.000
_cell.angle_alpha   90.00
_cell.angle_beta   90.00
_cell.angle_gamma   90.00
#
_symmetry.space_group_name_H-M   'P 1'
#
loop_
_entity.id
_entity.type
_entity.pdbx_description
1 polymer ?
#
loop_
_entity_poly.entity_id
_entity_poly.type
_entity_poly.pdbx_seq_one_letter_code
_entity_poly.pdbx_strand_id
1 'polypeptide(L)' 'MIEYHANLGGLWWWILIKFCKTKLSDEQTNEKRRRNLYFLFFINIFFVSIATIFLIYPIYF' A
#
# COMPACT_ATOMS: atom_id res chain seq x y z
N MET A 1 -13.77 -5.07 6.85
CA MET A 1 -12.99 -4.93 5.59
C MET A 1 -12.10 -3.68 5.59
N ILE A 2 -12.65 -2.47 5.84
CA ILE A 2 -11.87 -1.21 5.78
C ILE A 2 -10.70 -1.17 6.78
N GLU A 3 -10.87 -1.69 7.98
CA GLU A 3 -9.81 -1.73 9.00
C GLU A 3 -8.63 -2.62 8.60
N TYR A 4 -8.90 -3.76 7.95
CA TYR A 4 -7.86 -4.66 7.45
C TYR A 4 -6.98 -3.98 6.41
N HIS A 5 -7.58 -3.26 5.45
CA HIS A 5 -6.84 -2.48 4.46
C HIS A 5 -6.03 -1.35 5.09
N ALA A 6 -6.57 -0.65 6.09
CA ALA A 6 -5.83 0.39 6.80
C ALA A 6 -4.62 -0.15 7.56
N ASN A 7 -4.76 -1.33 8.19
CA ASN A 7 -3.68 -1.99 8.92
C ASN A 7 -2.56 -2.45 7.98
N LEU A 8 -2.93 -3.02 6.84
CA LEU A 8 -1.99 -3.35 5.77
C LEU A 8 -1.27 -2.10 5.24
N GLY A 9 -2.01 -1.04 4.93
CA GLY A 9 -1.43 0.22 4.42
C GLY A 9 -0.43 0.84 5.40
N GLY A 10 -0.74 0.80 6.70
CA GLY A 10 0.16 1.25 7.76
C GLY A 10 1.42 0.39 7.87
N LEU A 11 1.28 -0.94 7.73
CA LEU A 11 2.40 -1.87 7.72
C LEU A 11 3.34 -1.61 6.52
N TRP A 12 2.80 -1.50 5.31
CA TRP A 12 3.58 -1.21 4.11
C TRP A 12 4.28 0.15 4.20
N TRP A 13 3.58 1.19 4.66
CA TRP A 13 4.16 2.52 4.84
C TRP A 13 5.30 2.50 5.87
N TRP A 14 5.08 1.78 6.97
CA TRP A 14 6.07 1.62 8.02
C TRP A 14 7.32 0.89 7.50
N ILE A 15 7.16 -0.24 6.82
CA ILE A 15 8.28 -1.00 6.21
C ILE A 15 9.04 -0.16 5.19
N LEU A 16 8.35 0.53 4.29
CA LEU A 16 8.98 1.22 3.17
C LEU A 16 9.67 2.53 3.55
N ILE A 17 9.14 3.26 4.54
CA ILE A 17 9.61 4.63 4.82
C ILE A 17 10.15 4.80 6.24
N LYS A 18 9.59 4.12 7.23
CA LYS A 18 9.82 4.46 8.65
C LYS A 18 10.16 3.29 9.58
N PHE A 19 10.62 2.17 9.05
CA PHE A 19 10.91 0.94 9.82
C PHE A 19 11.87 1.18 11.00
N CYS A 20 12.70 2.24 10.94
CA CYS A 20 13.58 2.67 12.03
C CYS A 20 13.18 3.98 12.74
N LYS A 21 12.10 4.66 12.34
CA LYS A 21 11.78 6.04 12.80
C LYS A 21 10.44 6.20 13.50
N THR A 22 9.52 5.25 13.38
CA THR A 22 8.23 5.28 14.09
C THR A 22 7.85 3.88 14.55
N LYS A 23 6.88 3.73 15.46
CA LYS A 23 6.31 2.42 15.79
C LYS A 23 5.14 2.13 14.86
N LEU A 24 4.96 0.85 14.51
CA LEU A 24 3.85 0.41 13.65
C LEU A 24 2.47 0.75 14.25
N SER A 25 2.32 0.61 15.57
CA SER A 25 1.11 0.97 16.31
C SER A 25 0.69 2.43 16.08
N ASP A 26 1.67 3.34 16.03
CA ASP A 26 1.43 4.78 15.87
C ASP A 26 1.02 5.11 14.44
N GLU A 27 1.39 4.27 13.47
CA GLU A 27 0.99 4.38 12.07
C GLU A 27 -0.40 3.77 11.82
N GLN A 28 -0.83 2.79 12.62
CA GLN A 28 -2.16 2.14 12.50
C GLN A 28 -3.28 2.87 13.27
N THR A 29 -3.01 4.08 13.76
CA THR A 29 -4.01 4.92 14.45
C THR A 29 -5.09 5.44 13.49
N ASN A 30 -6.28 5.72 14.03
CA ASN A 30 -7.43 6.21 13.25
C ASN A 30 -7.15 7.57 12.57
N GLU A 31 -6.30 8.41 13.15
CA GLU A 31 -5.89 9.69 12.56
C GLU A 31 -5.13 9.51 11.24
N LYS A 32 -4.28 8.48 11.16
CA LYS A 32 -3.47 8.16 9.97
C LYS A 32 -4.14 7.18 9.02
N ARG A 33 -5.26 6.57 9.41
CA ARG A 33 -6.06 5.62 8.62
C ARG A 33 -6.30 6.12 7.19
N ARG A 34 -6.68 7.39 7.03
CA ARG A 34 -6.94 7.98 5.70
C ARG A 34 -5.70 7.95 4.82
N ARG A 35 -4.53 8.32 5.36
CA ARG A 35 -3.25 8.27 4.63
C ARG A 35 -2.85 6.84 4.27
N ASN A 36 -2.99 5.90 5.19
CA ASN A 36 -2.66 4.49 4.95
C ASN A 36 -3.54 3.88 3.85
N LEU A 37 -4.82 4.25 3.80
CA LEU A 37 -5.73 3.81 2.74
C LEU A 37 -5.33 4.38 1.37
N TYR A 38 -5.00 5.67 1.28
CA TYR A 38 -4.50 6.25 0.03
C TYR A 38 -3.19 5.61 -0.42
N PHE A 39 -2.28 5.35 0.52
CA PHE A 39 -1.01 4.70 0.22
C PHE A 39 -1.22 3.27 -0.29
N LEU A 40 -2.09 2.49 0.37
CA LEU A 40 -2.42 1.14 -0.07
C LEU A 40 -3.08 1.16 -1.46
N PHE A 41 -3.97 2.11 -1.71
CA PHE A 41 -4.61 2.26 -3.02
C PHE A 41 -3.58 2.58 -4.11
N PHE A 42 -2.63 3.47 -3.84
CA PHE A 42 -1.56 3.79 -4.77
C PHE A 42 -0.67 2.58 -5.08
N ILE A 43 -0.26 1.82 -4.05
CA ILE A 43 0.48 0.57 -4.21
C ILE A 43 -0.33 -0.43 -5.06
N ASN A 44 -1.63 -0.55 -4.81
CA ASN A 44 -2.48 -1.49 -5.54
C ASN A 44 -2.54 -1.14 -7.03
N ILE A 45 -2.78 0.13 -7.38
CA ILE A 45 -2.76 0.60 -8.77
C ILE A 45 -1.41 0.30 -9.43
N PHE A 46 -0.30 0.56 -8.73
CA PHE A 46 1.03 0.31 -9.25
C PHE A 46 1.28 -1.17 -9.55
N PHE A 47 0.86 -2.08 -8.68
CA PHE A 47 0.98 -3.51 -8.95
C PHE A 47 0.07 -3.97 -10.09
N VAL A 48 -1.17 -3.46 -10.14
CA VAL A 48 -2.12 -3.78 -11.22
C VAL A 48 -1.58 -3.29 -12.56
N SER A 49 -0.99 -2.09 -12.63
CA SER A 49 -0.44 -1.57 -13.89
C SER A 49 0.76 -2.39 -14.36
N ILE A 50 1.66 -2.78 -13.47
CA ILE A 50 2.77 -3.69 -13.78
C ILE A 50 2.24 -5.03 -14.30
N ALA A 51 1.32 -5.66 -13.57
CA ALA A 51 0.75 -6.94 -13.97
C ALA A 51 0.06 -6.86 -15.32
N THR A 52 -0.69 -5.78 -15.57
CA THR A 52 -1.34 -5.50 -16.85
C THR A 52 -0.31 -5.41 -17.97
N ILE A 53 0.77 -4.66 -17.78
CA ILE A 53 1.85 -4.58 -18.78
C ILE A 53 2.44 -5.97 -19.03
N PHE A 54 2.82 -6.72 -17.99
CA PHE A 54 3.41 -8.05 -18.17
C PHE A 54 2.49 -9.06 -18.84
N LEU A 55 1.18 -9.01 -18.59
CA LEU A 55 0.21 -9.94 -19.18
C LEU A 55 -0.19 -9.54 -20.59
N ILE A 56 -0.30 -8.24 -20.87
CA ILE A 56 -0.81 -7.72 -22.14
C ILE A 56 0.31 -7.52 -23.16
N TYR A 57 1.49 -7.04 -22.74
CA TYR A 57 2.63 -6.83 -23.62
C TYR A 57 2.99 -8.04 -24.50
N PRO A 58 3.10 -9.29 -23.98
CA PRO A 58 3.41 -10.46 -24.81
C PRO A 58 2.25 -10.93 -25.71
N ILE A 59 1.05 -10.38 -25.57
CA ILE A 59 -0.07 -10.66 -26.50
C ILE A 59 0.07 -9.78 -27.74
N TYR A 60 0.61 -8.58 -27.60
CA TYR A 60 0.74 -7.60 -28.69
C TYR A 60 2.09 -7.63 -29.39
N PHE A 61 3.12 -8.28 -28.83
CA PHE A 61 4.47 -8.38 -29.36
C PHE A 61 5.03 -9.79 -29.18
#